data_AF-A0A972YGX8-F1
#
_entry.id   AF-A0A972YGX8-F1
#
_cell.length_a   1.000
_cell.length_b   1.000
_cell.length_c   1.000
_cell.angle_alpha   90.00
_cell.angle_beta   90.00
_cell.angle_gamma   90.00
#
_symmetry.space_group_name_H-M   'P 1'
#
loop_
_entity.id
_entity.type
_entity.pdbx_description
1 polymer ?
#
loop_
_entity_poly.entity_id
_entity_poly.type
_entity_poly.pdbx_seq_one_letter_code
_entity_poly.pdbx_strand_id
1 'polypeptide(L)'
;ISTLLFIVSIVPMFFMWLKDMLPTSDDIKWMMILGGYLYKRNDPVPAGKFNAGQKMWYWIATLGGFLMILTGAIMYFQDFKIDFVASLITQIDLLRGSAILHNALGLAVLALFLTHVYMSVFAIKGAIHSIITGYKEEEEVEILHSSFYKELKKDKKL
;
A
#
# COMPACT_ATOMS: atom_id res chain seq x y z
N ILE A 1 -15.30 -15.00 8.02
CA ILE A 1 -13.96 -15.47 8.44
C ILE A 1 -12.86 -14.57 7.88
N SER A 2 -12.80 -14.33 6.56
CA SER A 2 -11.77 -13.50 5.93
C SER A 2 -11.64 -12.08 6.51
N THR A 3 -12.76 -11.44 6.87
CA THR A 3 -12.76 -10.10 7.50
C THR A 3 -12.01 -10.06 8.82
N LEU A 4 -12.15 -11.09 9.66
CA LEU A 4 -11.48 -11.15 10.96
C LEU A 4 -9.96 -11.31 10.80
N LEU A 5 -9.54 -12.16 9.86
CA LEU A 5 -8.12 -12.31 9.51
C LEU A 5 -7.55 -10.98 9.01
N PHE A 6 -8.30 -10.27 8.16
CA PHE A 6 -7.88 -8.99 7.62
C PHE A 6 -7.73 -7.92 8.70
N ILE A 7 -8.68 -7.82 9.64
CA ILE A 7 -8.59 -6.88 10.78
C ILE A 7 -7.32 -7.13 11.61
N VAL A 8 -7.05 -8.40 11.95
CA VAL A 8 -5.90 -8.77 12.78
C VAL A 8 -4.58 -8.47 12.08
N SER A 9 -4.51 -8.61 10.75
CA SER A 9 -3.29 -8.33 9.98
C SER A 9 -3.09 -6.84 9.67
N ILE A 10 -4.16 -6.12 9.29
CA ILE A 10 -4.04 -4.76 8.75
C ILE A 10 -3.72 -3.72 9.81
N VAL A 11 -4.25 -3.87 11.03
CA VAL A 11 -4.08 -2.89 12.11
C VAL A 11 -2.61 -2.80 12.54
N PRO A 12 -1.91 -3.91 12.85
CA PRO A 12 -0.48 -3.86 13.17
C PRO A 12 0.37 -3.35 12.00
N MET A 13 0.11 -3.81 10.77
CA MET A 13 0.86 -3.38 9.58
C MET A 13 0.75 -1.87 9.35
N PHE A 14 -0.44 -1.30 9.54
CA PHE A 14 -0.67 0.13 9.42
C PHE A 14 0.22 0.89 10.42
N PHE A 15 0.14 0.58 11.71
CA PHE A 15 0.91 1.33 12.71
C PHE A 15 2.42 1.10 12.62
N MET A 16 2.87 -0.09 12.22
CA MET A 16 4.29 -0.42 12.09
C MET A 16 4.99 0.40 11.02
N TRP A 17 4.32 0.65 9.89
CA TRP A 17 4.92 1.33 8.73
C TRP A 17 4.43 2.76 8.52
N LEU A 18 3.48 3.25 9.33
CA LEU A 18 2.84 4.55 9.14
C LEU A 18 3.83 5.70 8.91
N LYS A 19 4.88 5.79 9.75
CA LYS A 19 5.87 6.87 9.66
C LYS A 19 6.68 6.82 8.36
N ASP A 20 7.12 5.62 7.97
CA ASP A 20 7.96 5.42 6.78
C ASP A 20 7.16 5.61 5.47
N MET A 21 5.83 5.47 5.55
CA MET A 21 4.91 5.53 4.39
C MET A 21 4.32 6.91 4.14
N LEU A 22 4.67 7.91 4.94
CA LEU A 22 4.23 9.29 4.72
C LEU A 22 4.78 9.84 3.40
N PRO A 23 4.00 10.64 2.64
CA PRO A 23 4.48 11.29 1.44
C PRO A 23 5.67 12.21 1.71
N THR A 24 6.68 12.13 0.86
CA THR A 24 7.88 12.98 0.89
C THR A 24 8.05 13.70 -0.45
N SER A 25 8.92 14.70 -0.50
CA SER A 25 9.24 15.43 -1.74
C SER A 25 9.86 14.53 -2.81
N ASP A 26 10.51 13.43 -2.41
CA ASP A 26 11.05 12.44 -3.33
C ASP A 26 9.94 11.66 -4.05
N ASP A 27 8.78 11.47 -3.45
CA ASP A 27 7.68 10.76 -4.10
C ASP A 27 7.18 11.52 -5.33
N ILE A 28 7.14 12.85 -5.26
CA ILE A 28 6.77 13.70 -6.40
C ILE A 28 7.78 13.51 -7.54
N LYS A 29 9.08 13.54 -7.22
CA LYS A 29 10.14 13.33 -8.21
C LYS A 29 10.07 11.92 -8.83
N TRP A 30 9.83 10.92 -7.99
CA TRP A 30 9.67 9.54 -8.41
C TRP A 30 8.49 9.38 -9.37
N MET A 31 7.35 10.00 -9.07
CA MET A 31 6.16 9.96 -9.91
C MET A 31 6.37 10.66 -11.25
N MET A 32 7.13 11.77 -11.29
CA MET A 32 7.46 12.47 -12.54
C MET A 32 8.26 11.60 -13.52
N ILE A 33 9.04 10.63 -13.01
CA ILE A 33 9.81 9.70 -13.84
C ILE A 33 9.21 8.28 -13.87
N LEU A 34 8.03 8.08 -13.27
CA LEU A 34 7.37 6.79 -13.12
C LEU A 34 8.30 5.68 -12.59
N GLY A 35 9.12 6.04 -11.60
CA GLY A 35 10.12 5.16 -10.99
C GLY A 35 11.31 4.80 -11.87
N GLY A 36 11.48 5.47 -13.01
CA GLY A 36 12.56 5.19 -13.95
C GLY A 36 12.36 3.91 -14.76
N TYR A 37 11.30 3.13 -14.49
CA TYR A 37 11.07 1.81 -15.09
C TYR A 37 10.87 1.82 -16.61
N LEU A 38 10.44 2.95 -17.17
CA LEU A 38 10.20 3.10 -18.61
C LEU A 38 11.47 3.49 -19.40
N TYR A 39 12.56 3.78 -18.71
CA TYR A 39 13.82 4.19 -19.33
C TYR A 39 14.86 3.08 -19.17
N LYS A 40 15.67 2.82 -20.22
CA LYS A 40 16.74 1.81 -20.19
C LYS A 40 17.98 2.22 -19.38
N ARG A 41 17.94 3.37 -18.69
CA ARG A 41 19.09 3.93 -17.97
C ARG A 41 18.97 3.61 -16.48
N ASN A 42 20.00 3.01 -15.90
CA ASN A 42 20.09 2.69 -14.48
C ASN A 42 20.53 3.93 -13.67
N ASP A 43 19.82 5.04 -13.82
CA ASP A 43 20.09 6.22 -13.00
C ASP A 43 19.55 6.01 -11.58
N PRO A 44 20.24 6.56 -10.55
CA PRO A 44 19.70 6.57 -9.20
C PRO A 44 18.35 7.29 -9.14
N VAL A 45 17.33 6.58 -8.68
CA VAL A 45 15.96 7.07 -8.55
C VAL A 45 15.82 7.75 -7.19
N PRO A 46 15.28 8.98 -7.12
CA PRO A 46 15.01 9.66 -5.85
C PRO A 46 13.90 8.91 -5.10
N ALA A 47 14.28 8.20 -4.04
CA ALA A 47 13.37 7.51 -3.15
C ALA A 47 14.00 7.35 -1.77
N GLY A 48 13.16 7.49 -0.73
CA GLY A 48 13.51 7.11 0.64
C GLY A 48 13.48 5.60 0.83
N LYS A 49 13.36 5.15 2.09
CA LYS A 49 13.30 3.72 2.43
C LYS A 49 12.23 2.97 1.63
N PHE A 50 11.09 3.63 1.38
CA PHE A 50 10.07 3.17 0.45
C PHE A 50 9.88 4.19 -0.67
N ASN A 51 9.63 3.70 -1.88
CA ASN A 51 9.33 4.54 -3.04
C ASN A 51 7.84 4.88 -3.13
N ALA A 52 7.47 5.82 -4.01
CA ALA A 52 6.09 6.27 -4.16
C ALA A 52 5.11 5.14 -4.53
N GLY A 53 5.52 4.18 -5.37
CA GLY A 53 4.71 3.03 -5.73
C GLY A 53 4.42 2.10 -4.54
N GLN A 54 5.43 1.84 -3.70
CA GLN A 54 5.29 1.07 -2.47
C GLN A 54 4.38 1.78 -1.47
N LYS A 55 4.53 3.10 -1.31
CA LYS A 55 3.65 3.92 -0.46
C LYS A 55 2.20 3.91 -0.97
N MET A 56 2.00 4.03 -2.29
CA MET A 56 0.68 3.94 -2.91
C MET A 56 0.03 2.59 -2.62
N TRP A 57 0.77 1.49 -2.77
CA TRP A 57 0.29 0.16 -2.40
C TRP A 57 -0.07 0.09 -0.91
N TYR A 58 0.79 0.58 -0.02
CA TYR A 58 0.52 0.61 1.41
C TYR A 58 -0.79 1.34 1.73
N TRP A 59 -1.01 2.55 1.20
CA TRP A 59 -2.21 3.33 1.49
C TRP A 59 -3.48 2.69 0.94
N ILE A 60 -3.44 2.14 -0.28
CA ILE A 60 -4.60 1.49 -0.87
C ILE A 60 -4.90 0.16 -0.17
N ALA A 61 -3.88 -0.65 0.12
CA ALA A 61 -4.07 -1.92 0.82
C ALA A 61 -4.59 -1.70 2.26
N THR A 62 -4.05 -0.70 2.98
CA THR A 62 -4.45 -0.43 4.36
C THR A 62 -5.78 0.32 4.46
N LEU A 63 -5.90 1.52 3.91
CA LEU A 63 -7.15 2.30 3.98
C LEU A 63 -8.27 1.65 3.18
N GLY A 64 -7.97 1.14 1.99
CA GLY A 64 -8.94 0.37 1.20
C GLY A 64 -9.36 -0.90 1.94
N GLY A 65 -8.44 -1.55 2.66
CA GLY A 65 -8.75 -2.68 3.53
C GLY A 65 -9.68 -2.33 4.70
N PHE A 66 -9.46 -1.20 5.38
CA PHE A 66 -10.39 -0.72 6.42
C PHE A 66 -11.78 -0.43 5.85
N LEU A 67 -11.86 0.17 4.67
CA LEU A 67 -13.13 0.47 4.01
C LEU A 67 -13.84 -0.79 3.52
N MET A 68 -13.09 -1.78 3.05
CA MET A 68 -13.57 -3.13 2.73
C MET A 68 -14.14 -3.82 3.97
N ILE A 69 -13.46 -3.74 5.12
CA ILE A 69 -13.96 -4.29 6.39
C ILE A 69 -15.29 -3.63 6.77
N LEU A 70 -15.37 -2.29 6.69
CA LEU A 70 -16.58 -1.53 7.02
C LEU A 70 -17.75 -1.93 6.12
N THR A 71 -17.56 -1.86 4.81
CA THR A 71 -18.61 -2.18 3.82
C THR A 71 -19.02 -3.65 3.88
N GLY A 72 -18.06 -4.56 4.11
CA GLY A 72 -18.33 -5.97 4.31
C GLY A 72 -19.12 -6.25 5.59
N ALA A 73 -18.82 -5.53 6.69
CA ALA A 73 -19.60 -5.62 7.92
C ALA A 73 -21.04 -5.13 7.70
N ILE A 74 -21.22 -3.97 7.05
CA ILE A 74 -22.55 -3.42 6.69
C ILE A 74 -23.40 -4.44 5.95
N MET A 75 -22.82 -5.09 4.93
CA MET A 75 -23.49 -6.12 4.13
C MET A 75 -23.73 -7.43 4.88
N TYR A 76 -22.88 -7.76 5.85
CA TYR A 76 -22.96 -9.03 6.59
C TYR A 76 -24.06 -9.02 7.65
N PHE A 77 -24.09 -8.00 8.51
CA PHE A 77 -25.11 -7.94 9.57
C PHE A 77 -26.45 -7.48 9.04
N GLN A 78 -26.47 -6.65 7.98
CA GLN A 78 -27.65 -6.13 7.28
C GLN A 78 -28.61 -5.29 8.14
N ASP A 79 -28.66 -5.46 9.46
CA ASP A 79 -29.68 -4.94 10.39
C ASP A 79 -29.23 -3.71 11.20
N PHE A 80 -28.25 -2.96 10.71
CA PHE A 80 -27.75 -1.75 11.36
C PHE A 80 -28.83 -0.69 11.55
N LYS A 81 -29.29 -0.52 12.79
CA LYS A 81 -30.08 0.63 13.22
C LYS A 81 -29.15 1.66 13.86
N ILE A 82 -28.58 2.53 13.03
CA ILE A 82 -27.89 3.72 13.50
C ILE A 82 -28.83 4.89 13.24
N ASP A 83 -29.44 5.43 14.29
CA ASP A 83 -30.51 6.43 14.18
C ASP A 83 -30.11 7.65 13.33
N PHE A 84 -28.84 8.06 13.44
CA PHE A 84 -28.28 9.14 12.63
C PHE A 84 -28.16 8.78 11.14
N VAL A 85 -27.81 7.55 10.79
CA VAL A 85 -27.68 7.13 9.38
C VAL A 85 -29.05 6.89 8.77
N ALA A 86 -29.97 6.32 9.55
CA ALA A 86 -31.35 6.07 9.12
C ALA A 86 -32.12 7.37 8.83
N SER A 87 -31.73 8.51 9.41
CA SER A 87 -32.31 9.81 9.07
C SER A 87 -31.75 10.42 7.77
N LEU A 88 -30.63 9.92 7.26
CA LEU A 88 -29.97 10.43 6.04
C LEU A 88 -30.18 9.54 4.81
N ILE A 89 -30.18 8.22 4.99
CA ILE A 89 -30.23 7.25 3.89
C ILE A 89 -31.06 6.04 4.29
N THR A 90 -31.80 5.48 3.34
CA THR A 90 -32.51 4.23 3.57
C THR A 90 -31.52 3.07 3.74
N GLN A 91 -31.90 2.08 4.55
CA GLN A 91 -31.07 0.89 4.76
C GLN A 91 -30.76 0.17 3.44
N ILE A 92 -31.73 0.08 2.53
CA ILE A 92 -31.54 -0.55 1.22
C ILE A 92 -30.51 0.21 0.38
N ASP A 93 -30.56 1.53 0.36
CA ASP A 93 -29.60 2.34 -0.41
C ASP A 93 -28.20 2.29 0.20
N LEU A 94 -28.08 2.22 1.52
CA LEU A 94 -26.81 1.99 2.22
C LEU A 94 -26.19 0.63 1.84
N LEU A 95 -27.00 -0.44 1.83
CA LEU A 95 -26.56 -1.78 1.43
C LEU A 95 -26.11 -1.82 -0.04
N ARG A 96 -26.85 -1.19 -0.95
CA ARG A 96 -26.48 -1.07 -2.37
C ARG A 96 -25.18 -0.29 -2.55
N GLY A 97 -25.07 0.87 -1.90
CA GLY A 97 -23.87 1.70 -1.92
C GLY A 97 -22.66 0.93 -1.40
N SER A 98 -22.82 0.23 -0.28
CA SER A 98 -21.78 -0.61 0.32
C SER A 98 -21.32 -1.71 -0.63
N ALA A 99 -22.24 -2.40 -1.30
CA ALA A 99 -21.90 -3.45 -2.27
C ALA A 99 -21.12 -2.92 -3.48
N ILE A 100 -21.53 -1.78 -4.04
CA ILE A 100 -20.82 -1.14 -5.16
C ILE A 100 -19.41 -0.73 -4.73
N LEU A 101 -19.29 -0.05 -3.59
CA LEU A 101 -18.01 0.39 -3.05
C LEU A 101 -17.08 -0.79 -2.75
N HIS A 102 -17.60 -1.83 -2.09
CA HIS A 102 -16.84 -3.03 -1.74
C HIS A 102 -16.32 -3.74 -2.98
N ASN A 103 -17.15 -3.93 -4.00
CA ASN A 103 -16.74 -4.58 -5.25
C ASN A 103 -15.74 -3.75 -6.06
N ALA A 104 -15.95 -2.44 -6.17
CA ALA A 104 -15.03 -1.55 -6.87
C ALA A 104 -13.65 -1.50 -6.17
N LEU A 105 -13.63 -1.39 -4.84
CA LEU A 105 -12.39 -1.45 -4.06
C LEU A 105 -11.73 -2.81 -4.15
N GLY A 106 -12.50 -3.89 -4.07
CA GLY A 106 -11.99 -5.25 -4.22
C GLY A 106 -11.26 -5.44 -5.55
N LEU A 107 -11.82 -4.92 -6.65
CA LEU A 107 -11.17 -4.95 -7.95
C LEU A 107 -9.88 -4.11 -7.99
N ALA A 108 -9.90 -2.91 -7.42
CA ALA A 108 -8.72 -2.03 -7.37
C ALA A 108 -7.58 -2.63 -6.53
N VAL A 109 -7.91 -3.17 -5.35
CA VAL A 109 -6.95 -3.84 -4.46
C VAL A 109 -6.40 -5.10 -5.14
N LEU A 110 -7.23 -5.88 -5.82
CA LEU A 110 -6.78 -7.05 -6.56
C LEU A 110 -5.79 -6.68 -7.67
N ALA A 111 -6.11 -5.68 -8.49
CA ALA A 111 -5.24 -5.23 -9.57
C ALA A 111 -3.86 -4.77 -9.04
N LEU A 112 -3.86 -3.98 -7.97
CA LEU A 112 -2.61 -3.52 -7.36
C LEU A 112 -1.87 -4.62 -6.60
N PHE A 113 -2.58 -5.59 -6.02
CA PHE A 113 -1.96 -6.76 -5.39
C PHE A 113 -1.18 -7.58 -6.42
N LEU A 114 -1.76 -7.81 -7.60
CA LEU A 114 -1.08 -8.50 -8.69
C LEU A 114 0.17 -7.72 -9.13
N THR A 115 0.08 -6.40 -9.27
CA THR A 115 1.24 -5.55 -9.53
C THR A 115 2.29 -5.66 -8.42
N HIS A 116 1.88 -5.64 -7.16
CA HIS A 116 2.79 -5.75 -6.02
C HIS A 116 3.54 -7.10 -6.03
N VAL A 117 2.83 -8.20 -6.26
CA VAL A 117 3.42 -9.54 -6.40
C VAL A 117 4.37 -9.58 -7.59
N TYR A 118 3.96 -9.06 -8.74
CA TYR A 118 4.81 -9.02 -9.93
C TYR A 118 6.11 -8.23 -9.67
N MET A 119 6.00 -7.06 -9.04
CA MET A 119 7.18 -6.22 -8.75
C MET A 119 8.13 -6.90 -7.77
N SER A 120 7.60 -7.56 -6.75
CA SER A 120 8.40 -8.25 -5.72
C SER A 120 9.05 -9.55 -6.22
N VAL A 121 8.36 -10.31 -7.09
CA VAL A 121 8.83 -11.62 -7.56
C VAL A 121 9.72 -11.50 -8.80
N PHE A 122 9.31 -10.68 -9.77
CA PHE A 122 9.90 -10.69 -11.11
C PHE A 122 10.64 -9.40 -11.45
N ALA A 123 10.09 -8.24 -11.09
CA ALA A 123 10.66 -6.97 -11.57
C ALA A 123 11.89 -6.51 -10.79
N ILE A 124 11.89 -6.69 -9.46
CA ILE A 124 12.98 -6.25 -8.59
C ILE A 124 13.74 -7.49 -8.09
N LYS A 125 14.97 -7.66 -8.57
CA LYS A 125 15.86 -8.73 -8.13
C LYS A 125 16.06 -8.63 -6.61
N GLY A 126 16.15 -9.77 -5.93
CA GLY A 126 16.39 -9.80 -4.48
C GLY A 126 15.27 -9.26 -3.58
N ALA A 127 14.15 -8.74 -4.10
CA ALA A 127 13.09 -8.17 -3.28
C ALA A 127 12.44 -9.18 -2.32
N ILE A 128 12.15 -10.41 -2.77
CA ILE A 128 11.69 -11.49 -1.88
C ILE A 128 12.74 -11.81 -0.81
N HIS A 129 14.00 -11.88 -1.18
CA HIS A 129 15.07 -12.19 -0.24
C HIS A 129 15.17 -11.11 0.84
N SER A 130 14.98 -9.84 0.47
CA SER A 130 14.93 -8.73 1.41
C SER A 130 13.75 -8.80 2.37
N ILE A 131 12.58 -9.26 1.91
CA ILE A 131 11.42 -9.49 2.78
C ILE A 131 11.68 -10.59 3.81
N ILE A 132 12.38 -11.66 3.42
CA ILE A 132 12.62 -12.82 4.28
C ILE A 132 13.78 -12.59 5.25
N THR A 133 14.88 -12.02 4.76
CA THR A 133 16.13 -11.88 5.53
C THR A 133 16.30 -10.53 6.19
N GLY A 134 15.61 -9.50 5.70
CA GLY A 134 15.79 -8.11 6.12
C GLY A 134 16.98 -7.40 5.46
N TYR A 135 17.77 -8.08 4.62
CA TYR A 135 18.96 -7.53 3.98
C TYR A 135 18.78 -7.31 2.48
N LYS A 136 19.52 -6.33 1.93
CA LYS A 136 19.49 -6.00 0.50
C LYS A 136 20.88 -5.56 0.04
N GLU A 137 21.23 -5.86 -1.20
CA GLU A 137 22.50 -5.46 -1.81
C GLU A 137 22.64 -3.93 -1.86
N GLU A 138 23.83 -3.43 -1.52
CA GLU A 138 24.10 -1.98 -1.45
C GLU A 138 23.82 -1.28 -2.77
N GLU A 139 24.25 -1.88 -3.89
CA GLU A 139 24.05 -1.33 -5.24
C GLU A 139 22.57 -1.13 -5.58
N GLU A 140 21.70 -2.07 -5.19
CA GLU A 140 20.27 -1.90 -5.42
C GLU A 140 19.66 -0.81 -4.55
N VAL A 141 20.16 -0.62 -3.33
CA VAL A 141 19.73 0.48 -2.46
C VAL A 141 20.19 1.82 -3.04
N GLU A 142 21.40 1.90 -3.57
CA GLU A 142 21.91 3.09 -4.25
C GLU A 142 21.05 3.48 -5.46
N ILE A 143 20.68 2.49 -6.30
CA ILE A 143 19.93 2.73 -7.53
C ILE A 143 18.44 3.01 -7.24
N LEU A 144 17.77 2.16 -6.45
CA LEU A 144 16.32 2.21 -6.28
C LEU A 144 15.86 3.11 -5.11
N HIS A 145 16.77 3.41 -4.18
CA HIS A 145 16.49 4.13 -2.93
C HIS A 145 17.57 5.17 -2.63
N SER A 146 17.94 5.98 -3.64
CA SER A 146 19.13 6.84 -3.59
C SER A 146 19.15 7.86 -2.44
N SER A 147 18.00 8.34 -1.99
CA SER A 147 17.92 9.26 -0.84
C SER A 147 18.15 8.51 0.47
N PHE A 148 17.62 7.29 0.59
CA PHE A 148 17.86 6.41 1.74
C PHE A 148 19.32 5.96 1.80
N TYR A 149 19.94 5.64 0.66
CA TYR A 149 21.36 5.33 0.59
C TYR A 149 22.23 6.47 1.17
N LYS A 150 21.94 7.72 0.80
CA LYS A 150 22.63 8.90 1.34
C LYS A 150 22.44 9.06 2.85
N GLU A 151 21.25 8.75 3.36
CA GLU A 151 20.95 8.75 4.80
C GLU A 151 21.76 7.68 5.54
N LEU A 152 21.75 6.43 5.05
CA LEU A 152 22.52 5.33 5.64
C LEU A 152 24.02 5.62 5.68
N LYS A 153 24.56 6.19 4.60
CA LYS A 153 25.97 6.58 4.51
C LYS A 153 26.33 7.67 5.51
N LYS A 154 25.43 8.66 5.70
CA LYS A 154 25.60 9.71 6.71
C LYS A 154 25.57 9.15 8.12
N ASP A 155 24.70 8.18 8.37
CA ASP A 155 24.51 7.53 9.66
C ASP A 155 25.53 6.43 9.98
N LYS A 156 26.42 6.08 9.02
CA LYS A 156 27.39 4.97 9.12
C LYS A 156 26.70 3.62 9.38
N LYS A 157 25.58 3.37 8.71
CA LYS A 157 24.76 2.14 8.82
C LYS A 157 24.74 1.32 7.52
N LEU A 158 25.78 1.46 6.69
CA LEU A 158 25.99 0.62 5.51
C LEU A 158 26.49 -0.76 5.94
#